data_AF-A0A650CFV4-F1
#
_entry.id   AF-A0A650CFV4-F1
#
_cell.length_a   1.000
_cell.length_b   1.000
_cell.length_c   1.000
_cell.angle_alpha   90.00
_cell.angle_beta   90.00
_cell.angle_gamma   90.00
#
_symmetry.space_group_name_H-M   'P 1'
#
loop_
_entity.id
_entity.type
_entity.pdbx_description
1 polymer ?
#
loop_
_entity_poly.entity_id
_entity_poly.type
_entity_poly.pdbx_seq_one_letter_code
_entity_poly.pdbx_strand_id
1 'polypeptide(L)'
;MLYDLRRIDYKFVELLLEEYFSDNNNVVNDFYIVKIAEDDERKIYRFKVWLFRPTDTRVDGFTGYVYFYRNKVVIKLPVVKEIRLQNEFLERIINLFEQIYLRLGRQEIL
;
A
#
# COMPACT_ATOMS: atom_id res chain seq x y z
N MET A 1 2.13 17.93 -7.08
CA MET A 1 2.27 16.81 -6.14
C MET A 1 3.76 16.58 -5.88
N LEU A 2 4.27 16.98 -4.71
CA LEU A 2 5.71 17.14 -4.45
C LEU A 2 6.20 16.31 -3.25
N TYR A 3 5.49 15.23 -2.92
CA TYR A 3 5.94 14.30 -1.90
C TYR A 3 6.92 13.30 -2.51
N ASP A 4 8.11 13.21 -1.93
CA ASP A 4 9.03 12.13 -2.22
C ASP A 4 8.49 10.83 -1.61
N LEU A 5 7.85 10.02 -2.44
CA LEU A 5 7.20 8.77 -2.05
C LEU A 5 8.18 7.72 -1.50
N ARG A 6 9.50 7.93 -1.60
CA ARG A 6 10.49 7.06 -0.94
C ARG A 6 10.47 7.18 0.59
N ARG A 7 9.92 8.28 1.14
CA ARG A 7 9.79 8.52 2.60
C ARG A 7 8.69 7.69 3.28
N ILE A 8 7.93 6.93 2.50
CA ILE A 8 6.85 6.05 2.93
C ILE A 8 7.36 4.96 3.88
N ASP A 9 6.70 4.75 5.02
CA ASP A 9 6.99 3.68 5.97
C ASP A 9 6.09 2.44 5.74
N TYR A 10 6.24 1.41 6.57
CA TYR A 10 5.44 0.18 6.41
C TYR A 10 3.94 0.38 6.68
N LYS A 11 3.54 1.37 7.50
CA LYS A 11 2.13 1.63 7.83
C LYS A 11 1.40 2.23 6.64
N PHE A 12 2.05 3.13 5.90
CA PHE A 12 1.50 3.63 4.66
C PHE A 12 1.36 2.51 3.62
N VAL A 13 2.31 1.56 3.55
CA VAL A 13 2.22 0.41 2.63
C VAL A 13 1.03 -0.48 2.98
N GLU A 14 0.77 -0.72 4.26
CA GLU A 14 -0.39 -1.46 4.75
C GLU A 14 -1.69 -0.80 4.30
N LEU A 15 -1.86 0.49 4.62
CA LEU A 15 -3.05 1.26 4.24
C LEU A 15 -3.26 1.31 2.72
N LEU A 16 -2.19 1.48 1.96
CA LEU A 16 -2.23 1.48 0.49
C LEU A 16 -2.73 0.14 -0.06
N LEU A 17 -2.30 -0.98 0.52
CA LEU A 17 -2.70 -2.30 0.07
C LEU A 17 -4.14 -2.61 0.47
N GLU A 18 -4.56 -2.27 1.68
CA GLU A 18 -5.96 -2.39 2.13
C GLU A 18 -6.92 -1.69 1.18
N GLU A 19 -6.67 -0.41 0.91
CA GLU A 19 -7.48 0.41 0.02
C GLU A 19 -7.48 -0.12 -1.41
N TYR A 20 -6.32 -0.59 -1.90
CA TYR A 20 -6.21 -1.17 -3.23
C TYR A 20 -7.07 -2.43 -3.35
N PHE A 21 -7.01 -3.37 -2.40
CA PHE A 21 -7.78 -4.60 -2.49
C PHE A 21 -9.28 -4.39 -2.25
N SER A 22 -9.64 -3.44 -1.37
CA SER A 22 -11.02 -3.01 -1.14
C SER A 22 -11.66 -2.48 -2.42
N ASP A 23 -11.00 -1.56 -3.14
CA ASP A 23 -11.47 -1.02 -4.43
C ASP A 23 -11.61 -2.10 -5.53
N ASN A 24 -10.89 -3.23 -5.39
CA ASN A 24 -10.93 -4.36 -6.32
C ASN A 24 -11.88 -5.48 -5.85
N ASN A 25 -12.84 -5.19 -4.98
CA ASN A 25 -13.85 -6.12 -4.44
C ASN A 25 -13.27 -7.33 -3.69
N ASN A 26 -12.09 -7.19 -3.09
CA ASN A 26 -11.50 -8.22 -2.24
C ASN A 26 -11.43 -7.74 -0.79
N VAL A 27 -11.77 -8.63 0.15
CA VAL A 27 -11.64 -8.35 1.58
C VAL A 27 -10.31 -8.88 2.07
N VAL A 28 -9.51 -8.03 2.69
CA VAL A 28 -8.25 -8.42 3.33
C VAL A 28 -8.57 -9.00 4.70
N ASN A 29 -8.04 -10.19 5.00
CA ASN A 29 -8.07 -10.75 6.35
C ASN A 29 -6.79 -10.47 7.14
N ASP A 30 -5.63 -10.58 6.48
CA ASP A 30 -4.32 -10.43 7.11
C ASP A 30 -3.25 -10.01 6.09
N PHE A 31 -2.20 -9.34 6.58
CA PHE A 31 -1.05 -8.88 5.84
C PHE A 31 0.26 -9.15 6.56
N TYR A 32 1.28 -9.44 5.77
CA TYR A 32 2.67 -9.40 6.21
C TYR A 32 3.50 -8.59 5.22
N ILE A 33 4.24 -7.58 5.71
CA ILE A 33 5.01 -6.65 4.88
C ILE A 33 6.48 -6.65 5.32
N VAL A 34 7.40 -6.77 4.36
CA VAL A 34 8.84 -6.68 4.59
C VAL A 34 9.46 -5.74 3.57
N LYS A 35 10.20 -4.74 4.06
CA LYS A 35 11.08 -3.95 3.20
C LYS A 35 12.26 -4.82 2.80
N ILE A 36 12.48 -4.99 1.49
CA ILE A 36 13.54 -5.87 0.97
C ILE A 36 14.68 -5.11 0.29
N ALA A 37 14.43 -3.88 -0.16
CA ALA A 37 15.46 -3.03 -0.76
C ALA A 37 15.08 -1.55 -0.65
N GLU A 38 16.09 -0.70 -0.57
CA GLU A 38 15.99 0.74 -0.74
C GLU A 38 17.30 1.26 -1.31
N ASP A 39 17.18 2.10 -2.33
CA ASP A 39 18.27 2.77 -3.00
C ASP A 39 17.82 4.19 -3.39
N ASP A 40 18.71 4.94 -4.03
CA ASP A 40 18.43 6.32 -4.44
C ASP A 40 17.33 6.42 -5.51
N GLU A 41 17.06 5.37 -6.29
CA GLU A 41 16.04 5.40 -7.33
C GLU A 41 14.67 4.94 -6.82
N ARG A 42 14.66 3.98 -5.88
CA ARG A 42 13.45 3.29 -5.46
C ARG A 42 13.52 2.65 -4.09
N LYS A 43 12.34 2.35 -3.57
CA LYS A 43 12.12 1.54 -2.36
C LYS A 43 11.18 0.38 -2.65
N ILE A 44 11.51 -0.81 -2.18
CA ILE A 44 10.78 -2.04 -2.51
C ILE A 44 10.32 -2.75 -1.24
N TYR A 45 9.02 -3.04 -1.21
CA TYR A 45 8.39 -3.86 -0.20
C TYR A 45 7.89 -5.16 -0.83
N ARG A 46 8.14 -6.28 -0.17
CA ARG A 46 7.47 -7.54 -0.44
C ARG A 46 6.33 -7.68 0.56
N PHE A 47 5.15 -8.07 0.10
CA PHE A 47 4.03 -8.35 0.98
C PHE A 47 3.45 -9.74 0.70
N LYS A 48 2.86 -10.35 1.73
CA LYS A 48 1.98 -11.50 1.61
C LYS A 48 0.60 -11.08 2.11
N VAL A 49 -0.43 -11.39 1.35
CA VAL A 49 -1.80 -11.03 1.66
C VAL A 49 -2.68 -12.27 1.61
N TRP A 50 -3.65 -12.33 2.52
CA TRP A 50 -4.71 -13.33 2.52
C TRP A 50 -6.05 -12.64 2.23
N LEU A 51 -6.57 -12.87 1.03
CA LEU A 51 -7.84 -12.31 0.59
C LEU A 51 -8.97 -13.31 0.80
N PHE A 52 -10.07 -12.84 1.38
CA PHE A 52 -11.31 -13.58 1.40
C PHE A 52 -12.03 -13.33 0.09
N ARG A 53 -12.38 -14.42 -0.60
CA ARG A 53 -13.16 -14.36 -1.83
C ARG A 53 -14.65 -14.50 -1.46
N PRO A 54 -15.45 -13.44 -1.58
CA PRO A 54 -16.84 -13.47 -1.13
C PRO A 54 -17.70 -14.49 -1.90
N THR A 55 -17.28 -14.85 -3.11
CA THR A 55 -18.06 -15.69 -4.02
C THR A 55 -18.06 -17.19 -3.67
N ASP A 56 -17.01 -17.70 -3.01
CA ASP A 56 -16.85 -19.14 -2.75
C ASP A 56 -16.32 -19.45 -1.34
N THR A 57 -16.31 -18.45 -0.46
CA THR A 57 -15.82 -18.50 0.93
C THR A 57 -14.37 -18.98 1.10
N ARG A 58 -13.58 -19.00 0.03
CA ARG A 58 -12.17 -19.38 0.08
C ARG A 58 -11.30 -18.20 0.53
N VAL A 59 -10.15 -18.56 1.10
CA VAL A 59 -9.08 -17.63 1.41
C VAL A 59 -7.91 -17.91 0.48
N ASP A 60 -7.57 -16.93 -0.35
CA ASP A 60 -6.43 -17.00 -1.26
C ASP A 60 -5.25 -16.26 -0.66
N GLY A 61 -4.11 -16.94 -0.58
CA GLY A 61 -2.85 -16.34 -0.13
C GLY A 61 -1.90 -16.10 -1.30
N PHE A 62 -1.37 -14.89 -1.46
CA PHE A 62 -0.35 -14.64 -2.47
C PHE A 62 0.70 -13.63 -2.03
N THR A 63 1.84 -13.64 -2.72
CA THR A 63 2.98 -12.76 -2.47
C THR A 63 3.11 -11.73 -3.58
N GLY A 64 3.11 -10.45 -3.24
CA GLY A 64 3.30 -9.35 -4.16
C GLY A 64 4.47 -8.45 -3.78
N TYR A 65 4.71 -7.46 -4.62
CA TYR A 65 5.74 -6.44 -4.42
C TYR A 65 5.17 -5.05 -4.68
N VAL A 66 5.54 -4.08 -3.85
CA VAL A 66 5.26 -2.66 -4.06
C VAL A 66 6.57 -1.92 -4.27
N TYR A 67 6.64 -1.14 -5.35
CA TYR A 67 7.79 -0.33 -5.73
C TYR A 67 7.42 1.14 -5.64
N PHE A 68 8.15 1.88 -4.81
CA PHE A 68 8.04 3.32 -4.69
C PHE A 68 9.20 3.96 -5.43
N TYR A 69 8.88 4.64 -6.53
CA TYR A 69 9.78 5.54 -7.21
C TYR A 69 9.49 6.96 -6.75
N ARG A 70 10.39 7.90 -7.05
CA ARG A 70 10.21 9.31 -6.72
C ARG A 70 8.85 9.90 -7.16
N ASN A 71 8.30 9.45 -8.29
CA ASN A 71 7.10 10.02 -8.91
C ASN A 71 6.00 9.01 -9.26
N LYS A 72 6.14 7.74 -8.87
CA LYS A 72 5.14 6.70 -9.15
C LYS A 72 5.22 5.57 -8.13
N VAL A 73 4.08 4.92 -7.91
CA VAL A 73 3.98 3.67 -7.16
C VAL A 73 3.46 2.58 -8.07
N VAL A 74 4.03 1.40 -7.90
CA VAL A 74 3.73 0.24 -8.73
C VAL A 74 3.51 -0.98 -7.83
N ILE A 75 2.44 -1.72 -8.08
CA ILE A 75 2.16 -3.02 -7.46
C ILE A 75 2.39 -4.12 -8.50
N LYS A 76 3.14 -5.15 -8.11
CA LYS A 76 3.32 -6.38 -8.89
C LYS A 76 2.74 -7.56 -8.11
N LEU A 77 1.70 -8.16 -8.67
CA LEU A 77 1.04 -9.35 -8.13
C LEU A 77 1.49 -10.61 -8.92
N PRO A 78 1.32 -11.83 -8.37
CA PRO A 78 1.56 -13.05 -9.12
C PRO A 78 0.64 -13.11 -10.34
N VAL A 79 1.18 -13.55 -11.48
CA VAL A 79 0.43 -13.78 -12.73
C VAL A 79 -0.11 -12.51 -13.42
N VAL A 80 -0.20 -11.37 -12.73
CA VAL A 80 -0.67 -10.08 -13.28
C VAL A 80 0.51 -9.23 -13.79
N LYS A 81 0.29 -8.46 -14.86
CA LYS A 81 1.24 -7.42 -15.30
C LYS A 81 1.37 -6.34 -14.23
N GLU A 82 2.51 -5.67 -14.24
CA GLU A 82 2.79 -4.51 -13.39
C GLU A 82 1.64 -3.49 -13.39
N ILE A 83 1.11 -3.15 -12.21
CA ILE A 83 -0.01 -2.21 -12.03
C ILE A 83 0.55 -0.89 -11.53
N ARG A 84 0.48 0.15 -12.36
CA ARG A 84 0.81 1.52 -11.95
C ARG A 84 -0.38 2.15 -11.25
N LEU A 85 -0.18 2.62 -10.02
CA LEU A 85 -1.23 3.31 -9.28
C LEU A 85 -1.46 4.70 -9.85
N GLN A 86 -2.73 5.08 -9.95
CA GLN A 86 -3.16 6.40 -10.40
C GLN A 86 -2.85 7.44 -9.33
N ASN A 87 -2.60 8.68 -9.78
CA ASN A 87 -2.25 9.79 -8.90
C ASN A 87 -3.38 10.12 -7.92
N GLU A 88 -4.64 10.10 -8.38
CA GLU A 88 -5.81 10.39 -7.53
C GLU A 88 -5.94 9.39 -6.38
N PHE A 89 -5.69 8.10 -6.67
CA PHE A 89 -5.64 7.06 -5.65
C PHE A 89 -4.54 7.36 -4.62
N LEU A 90 -3.32 7.69 -5.08
CA LEU A 90 -2.21 8.00 -4.17
C LEU A 90 -2.47 9.23 -3.29
N GLU A 91 -3.09 10.28 -3.82
CA GLU A 91 -3.49 11.44 -3.03
C GLU A 91 -4.50 11.08 -1.95
N ARG A 92 -5.48 10.21 -2.27
CA ARG A 92 -6.44 9.69 -1.29
C ARG A 92 -5.74 8.96 -0.15
N ILE A 93 -4.80 8.07 -0.45
CA ILE A 93 -4.05 7.32 0.58
C ILE A 93 -3.18 8.26 1.42
N ILE A 94 -2.50 9.23 0.82
CA ILE A 94 -1.70 10.22 1.55
C ILE A 94 -2.59 10.99 2.53
N ASN A 95 -3.72 11.50 2.07
CA ASN A 95 -4.65 12.23 2.92
C ASN A 95 -5.18 11.35 4.06
N LEU A 96 -5.52 10.08 3.79
CA LEU A 96 -5.99 9.14 4.79
C LEU A 96 -4.89 8.84 5.83
N PHE A 97 -3.66 8.61 5.37
CA PHE A 97 -2.51 8.38 6.23
C PHE A 97 -2.22 9.60 7.13
N GLU A 98 -2.24 10.81 6.57
CA GLU A 98 -2.07 12.04 7.34
C GLU A 98 -3.18 12.20 8.39
N GLN A 99 -4.43 11.86 8.05
CA GLN A 99 -5.55 11.92 8.99
C GLN A 99 -5.41 10.92 10.15
N ILE A 100 -5.07 9.67 9.84
CA ILE A 100 -4.97 8.60 10.84
C ILE A 100 -3.73 8.79 11.72
N TYR A 101 -2.57 9.07 11.12
CA TYR A 101 -1.29 8.96 11.82
C TYR A 101 -0.63 10.30 12.14
N LEU A 102 -0.90 11.38 11.41
CA LEU A 102 -0.25 12.68 11.62
C LEU A 102 -1.16 13.69 12.32
N ARG A 103 -2.49 13.57 12.19
CA ARG A 103 -3.45 14.47 12.83
C ARG A 103 -3.63 14.15 14.33
N LEU A 104 -3.52 12.88 14.72
CA LEU A 104 -3.52 12.47 16.14
C LEU A 104 -2.28 12.95 16.90
N GLY A 105 -1.18 13.28 16.22
CA GLY A 105 0.03 13.86 16.83
C GLY A 105 -0.02 15.38 17.08
N ARG A 106 -1.11 16.08 16.72
CA ARG A 106 -1.26 17.53 16.96
C ARG A 106 -2.19 17.91 18.11
N GLN A 107 -2.83 16.94 18.79
CA GLN A 107 -3.74 17.24 19.90
C GLN A 107 -3.08 17.31 21.29
N GLU A 108 -1.78 17.08 21.42
CA GLU A 108 -1.06 17.20 22.72
C GLU A 108 -0.29 18.52 22.90
N ILE A 109 -0.74 19.61 22.26
CA ILE A 109 -0.27 20.97 22.60
C ILE A 109 -1.45 21.93 22.57
N LEU A 110 -2.32 21.83 23.58
CA LEU A 110 -3.12 22.94 24.10
C LEU A 110 -3.15 22.82 25.63
#